data_AF-A0A502EJC7-F1
#
_entry.id   AF-A0A502EJC7-F1
#
_cell.length_a   1.000
_cell.length_b   1.000
_cell.length_c   1.000
_cell.angle_alpha   90.00
_cell.angle_beta   90.00
_cell.angle_gamma   90.00
#
_symmetry.space_group_name_H-M   'P 1'
#
loop_
_entity.id
_entity.type
_entity.pdbx_description
1 polymer ?
#
loop_
_entity_poly.entity_id
_entity_poly.type
_entity_poly.pdbx_seq_one_letter_code
_entity_poly.pdbx_strand_id
1 'polypeptide(L)'
;MKRGTPLIAVIVAGTAFGVITQTPAPLAHAAPAPEVEYTYDVVARRHYAFPNNDAIGYGYGICDKVRNGEAYPQIMGDVKSDVLPNDEFAANYLVSYAVGILCPAEIWQLRNSAAGYQPPPG
;
A
#
# COMPACT_ATOMS: atom_id res chain seq x y z
N MET A 1 -54.36 -66.45 1.47
CA MET A 1 -53.43 -65.86 2.46
C MET A 1 -52.27 -65.21 1.71
N LYS A 2 -52.05 -63.93 2.06
CA LYS A 2 -51.03 -62.93 1.69
C LYS A 2 -49.98 -63.21 0.59
N ARG A 3 -50.08 -62.40 -0.47
CA ARG A 3 -48.98 -61.83 -1.29
C ARG A 3 -47.97 -61.08 -0.41
N GLY A 4 -46.69 -61.09 -0.78
CA GLY A 4 -45.66 -60.24 -0.15
C GLY A 4 -44.29 -60.35 -0.82
N THR A 5 -44.10 -59.53 -1.84
CA THR A 5 -42.90 -59.27 -2.66
C THR A 5 -41.73 -58.66 -1.84
N PRO A 6 -40.65 -58.16 -2.48
CA PRO A 6 -39.29 -58.70 -2.59
C PRO A 6 -38.27 -58.12 -1.58
N LEU A 7 -37.23 -58.90 -1.29
CA LEU A 7 -36.08 -58.58 -0.43
C LEU A 7 -35.10 -57.51 -1.00
N ILE A 8 -35.54 -56.60 -1.88
CA ILE A 8 -34.65 -55.61 -2.56
C ILE A 8 -35.08 -54.15 -2.29
N ALA A 9 -35.64 -53.89 -1.12
CA ALA A 9 -35.67 -52.55 -0.54
C ALA A 9 -35.28 -52.79 0.92
N VAL A 10 -34.12 -52.38 1.42
CA VAL A 10 -33.77 -50.99 1.70
C VAL A 10 -32.26 -50.97 1.97
N ILE A 11 -31.44 -50.62 0.99
CA ILE A 11 -30.07 -50.12 1.23
C ILE A 11 -29.81 -48.96 0.26
N VAL A 12 -30.65 -47.92 0.31
CA VAL A 12 -30.33 -46.60 -0.26
C VAL A 12 -31.00 -45.56 0.64
N ALA A 13 -30.51 -45.38 1.86
CA ALA A 13 -30.94 -44.29 2.73
C ALA A 13 -29.86 -44.00 3.77
N GLY A 14 -28.79 -43.33 3.37
CA GLY A 14 -27.72 -43.03 4.32
C GLY A 14 -26.66 -42.01 3.88
N THR A 15 -26.84 -41.26 2.79
CA THR A 15 -25.86 -40.25 2.36
C THR A 15 -26.57 -39.01 1.83
N ALA A 16 -27.29 -38.29 2.68
CA ALA A 16 -27.90 -37.02 2.29
C ALA A 16 -28.05 -36.00 3.43
N PHE A 17 -27.09 -35.91 4.34
CA PHE A 17 -27.01 -34.77 5.26
C PHE A 17 -25.54 -34.39 5.48
N GLY A 18 -24.96 -33.72 4.49
CA GLY A 18 -23.58 -33.25 4.55
C GLY A 18 -23.26 -32.19 3.52
N VAL A 19 -24.25 -31.48 2.97
CA VAL A 19 -23.98 -30.26 2.21
C VAL A 19 -24.08 -29.12 3.23
N ILE A 20 -22.99 -28.91 3.95
CA ILE A 20 -22.79 -27.67 4.70
C ILE A 20 -22.85 -26.59 3.63
N THR A 21 -23.89 -25.77 3.62
CA THR A 21 -23.98 -24.59 2.78
C THR A 21 -22.84 -23.67 3.19
N GLN A 22 -21.70 -23.78 2.51
CA GLN A 22 -20.59 -22.85 2.66
C GLN A 22 -21.08 -21.52 2.08
N THR A 23 -21.69 -20.70 2.92
CA THR A 23 -21.87 -19.29 2.59
C THR A 23 -20.47 -18.74 2.34
N PRO A 24 -20.15 -18.25 1.13
CA PRO A 24 -18.84 -17.67 0.87
C PRO A 24 -18.61 -16.56 1.90
N ALA A 25 -17.49 -16.63 2.62
CA ALA A 25 -17.12 -15.57 3.52
C ALA A 25 -17.07 -14.26 2.73
N PRO A 26 -17.57 -13.14 3.29
CA PRO A 26 -17.45 -11.86 2.62
C PRO A 26 -15.97 -11.58 2.33
N LEU A 27 -15.69 -11.13 1.11
CA LEU A 27 -14.35 -10.71 0.71
C LEU A 27 -13.89 -9.60 1.66
N ALA A 28 -12.90 -9.91 2.50
CA ALA A 28 -12.26 -8.91 3.34
C ALA A 28 -11.60 -7.87 2.43
N HIS A 29 -12.18 -6.67 2.39
CA HIS A 29 -11.54 -5.51 1.82
C HIS A 29 -10.71 -4.88 2.92
N ALA A 30 -9.39 -4.99 2.83
CA ALA A 30 -8.52 -4.18 3.66
C ALA A 30 -8.82 -2.71 3.34
N ALA A 31 -9.19 -1.92 4.36
CA ALA A 31 -9.23 -0.49 4.20
C ALA A 31 -7.79 -0.02 3.91
N PRO A 32 -7.55 0.75 2.84
CA PRO A 32 -6.24 1.38 2.64
C PRO A 32 -5.92 2.22 3.87
N ALA A 33 -4.75 1.97 4.47
CA ALA A 33 -4.21 2.78 5.55
C ALA A 33 -2.85 3.34 5.12
N PRO A 34 -2.83 4.19 4.08
CA PRO A 34 -1.59 4.65 3.46
C PRO A 34 -0.69 5.39 4.45
N GLU A 35 -1.27 6.12 5.42
CA GLU A 35 -0.52 6.81 6.46
C GLU A 35 0.17 5.83 7.43
N VAL A 36 -0.46 4.69 7.71
CA VAL A 36 0.13 3.65 8.57
C VAL A 36 1.31 2.99 7.86
N GLU A 37 1.13 2.62 6.59
CA GLU A 37 2.20 2.03 5.76
C GLU A 37 3.38 3.02 5.61
N TYR A 38 3.08 4.26 5.25
CA TYR A 38 4.09 5.31 5.11
C TYR A 38 4.85 5.55 6.41
N THR A 39 4.14 5.70 7.54
CA THR A 39 4.78 5.89 8.87
C THR A 39 5.69 4.72 9.21
N TYR A 40 5.23 3.48 8.96
CA TYR A 40 6.04 2.30 9.19
C TYR A 40 7.34 2.36 8.38
N ASP A 41 7.27 2.66 7.09
CA ASP A 41 8.45 2.65 6.23
C ASP A 41 9.44 3.78 6.53
N VAL A 42 8.97 4.98 6.88
CA VAL A 42 9.86 6.14 7.05
C VAL A 42 10.29 6.37 8.50
N VAL A 43 9.43 6.06 9.47
CA VAL A 43 9.72 6.25 10.90
C VAL A 43 10.22 4.94 11.51
N ALA A 44 9.45 3.85 11.44
CA ALA A 44 9.79 2.63 12.17
C ALA A 44 10.91 1.82 11.51
N ARG A 45 10.93 1.76 10.17
CA ARG A 45 11.90 0.95 9.42
C ARG A 45 13.19 1.70 9.12
N ARG A 46 13.11 3.01 8.87
CA ARG A 46 14.24 3.84 8.45
C ARG A 46 14.67 4.90 9.46
N HIS A 47 13.82 5.25 10.42
CA HIS A 47 14.14 6.20 11.49
C HIS A 47 14.58 7.59 10.97
N TYR A 48 13.93 8.07 9.90
CA TYR A 48 14.19 9.43 9.40
C TYR A 48 13.74 10.49 10.41
N ALA A 49 14.54 11.55 10.57
CA ALA A 49 14.20 12.68 11.44
C ALA A 49 13.55 13.80 10.62
N PHE A 50 12.24 13.98 10.83
CA PHE A 50 11.44 14.98 10.13
C PHE A 50 11.36 16.31 10.89
N PRO A 51 11.19 17.44 10.18
CA PRO A 51 10.81 18.69 10.80
C PRO A 51 9.58 18.51 11.71
N ASN A 52 9.63 19.09 12.92
CA ASN A 52 8.55 19.04 13.91
C ASN A 52 8.11 17.61 14.34
N ASN A 53 8.88 16.57 14.02
CA ASN A 53 8.50 15.16 14.18
C ASN A 53 7.19 14.78 13.46
N ASP A 54 6.86 15.46 12.35
CA ASP A 54 5.63 15.23 11.59
C ASP A 54 5.92 14.57 10.24
N ALA A 55 6.04 13.23 10.26
CA ALA A 55 6.29 12.46 9.03
C ALA A 55 5.12 12.55 8.04
N ILE A 56 3.88 12.45 8.53
CA ILE A 56 2.68 12.43 7.67
C ILE A 56 2.47 13.79 7.00
N GLY A 57 2.49 14.87 7.77
CA GLY A 57 2.35 16.21 7.22
C GLY A 57 3.48 16.55 6.25
N TYR A 58 4.72 16.13 6.56
CA TYR A 58 5.84 16.29 5.64
C TYR A 58 5.65 15.50 4.33
N GLY A 59 5.18 14.26 4.41
CA GLY A 59 4.86 13.42 3.25
C GLY A 59 3.80 14.06 2.34
N TYR A 60 2.71 14.57 2.91
CA TYR A 60 1.71 15.33 2.13
C TYR A 60 2.25 16.65 1.59
N GLY A 61 3.18 17.30 2.29
CA GLY A 61 3.91 18.46 1.77
C GLY A 61 4.68 18.13 0.49
N ILE A 62 5.34 16.97 0.42
CA ILE A 62 5.97 16.49 -0.83
C ILE A 62 4.92 16.28 -1.91
N CYS A 63 3.80 15.64 -1.59
CA CYS A 63 2.69 15.44 -2.52
C CYS A 63 2.19 16.76 -3.11
N ASP A 64 2.05 17.80 -2.29
CA ASP A 64 1.64 19.12 -2.72
C ASP A 64 2.64 19.78 -3.67
N LYS A 65 3.94 19.65 -3.40
CA LYS A 65 5.00 20.12 -4.32
C LYS A 65 4.88 19.47 -5.70
N VAL A 66 4.72 18.14 -5.73
CA VAL A 66 4.55 17.38 -6.99
C VAL A 66 3.27 17.81 -7.72
N ARG A 67 2.15 17.91 -7.00
CA ARG A 67 0.85 18.33 -7.53
C ARG A 67 0.88 19.74 -8.13
N ASN A 68 1.68 20.63 -7.54
CA ASN A 68 1.90 21.99 -8.03
C ASN A 68 2.92 22.06 -9.18
N GLY A 69 3.47 20.93 -9.63
CA GLY A 69 4.37 20.86 -10.78
C GLY A 69 5.81 21.24 -10.45
N GLU A 70 6.22 21.21 -9.18
CA GLU A 70 7.60 21.46 -8.79
C GLU A 70 8.54 20.40 -9.38
N ALA A 71 9.72 20.84 -9.83
CA ALA A 71 10.67 19.96 -10.51
C ALA A 71 11.34 18.99 -9.51
N TYR A 72 11.52 17.74 -9.91
CA TYR A 72 12.16 16.70 -9.08
C TYR A 72 13.48 17.12 -8.43
N PRO A 73 14.43 17.80 -9.13
CA PRO A 73 15.68 18.23 -8.50
C PRO A 73 15.48 19.21 -7.35
N GLN A 74 14.45 20.07 -7.43
CA GLN A 74 14.12 21.04 -6.39
C GLN A 74 13.54 20.34 -5.17
N ILE A 75 12.56 19.45 -5.37
CA ILE A 75 11.98 18.63 -4.30
C ILE A 75 13.08 17.81 -3.59
N MET A 76 13.98 17.19 -4.35
CA MET A 76 15.13 16.45 -3.80
C MET A 76 16.05 17.35 -2.98
N GLY A 77 16.34 18.57 -3.46
CA GLY A 77 17.13 19.56 -2.73
C GLY A 77 16.51 19.93 -1.39
N ASP A 78 15.22 20.25 -1.40
CA ASP A 78 14.45 20.60 -0.20
C ASP A 78 14.43 19.45 0.80
N VAL A 79 14.16 18.21 0.35
CA VAL A 79 14.12 17.07 1.25
C VAL A 79 15.46 16.79 1.92
N LYS A 80 16.58 16.94 1.19
CA LYS A 80 17.92 16.87 1.80
C LYS A 80 18.17 18.02 2.77
N SER A 81 17.58 19.20 2.56
CA SER A 81 17.73 20.31 3.52
C SER A 81 16.98 20.05 4.82
N ASP A 82 15.84 19.37 4.74
CA ASP A 82 14.87 19.30 5.84
C ASP A 82 14.98 18.04 6.70
N VAL A 83 15.45 16.92 6.15
CA VAL A 83 15.41 15.59 6.79
C VAL A 83 16.81 15.03 7.03
N LEU A 84 16.99 14.31 8.14
CA LEU A 84 18.20 13.53 8.42
C LEU A 84 17.95 12.01 8.34
N PRO A 85 18.88 11.23 7.76
CA PRO A 85 20.06 11.68 7.00
C PRO A 85 19.68 12.43 5.72
N ASN A 86 20.56 13.36 5.30
CA ASN A 86 20.34 14.32 4.23
C ASN A 86 20.99 13.93 2.89
N ASP A 87 21.21 12.64 2.67
CA ASP A 87 21.80 12.12 1.45
C ASP A 87 20.76 11.90 0.33
N GLU A 88 21.25 11.70 -0.89
CA GLU A 88 20.41 11.43 -2.08
C GLU A 88 19.53 10.19 -1.90
N PHE A 89 20.02 9.15 -1.22
CA PHE A 89 19.25 7.92 -1.04
C PHE A 89 18.06 8.17 -0.11
N ALA A 90 18.27 8.88 0.99
CA ALA A 90 17.22 9.28 1.91
C ALA A 90 16.15 10.14 1.23
N ALA A 91 16.56 11.18 0.51
CA ALA A 91 15.62 12.05 -0.21
C ALA A 91 14.83 11.28 -1.27
N ASN A 92 15.49 10.45 -2.08
CA ASN A 92 14.84 9.66 -3.12
C ASN A 92 13.84 8.66 -2.51
N TYR A 93 14.20 8.02 -1.39
CA TYR A 93 13.31 7.11 -0.67
C TYR A 93 12.05 7.84 -0.20
N LEU A 94 12.22 8.98 0.47
CA LEU A 94 11.12 9.76 1.03
C LEU A 94 10.17 10.29 -0.05
N VAL A 95 10.71 10.84 -1.13
CA VAL A 95 9.91 11.35 -2.26
C VAL A 95 9.13 10.21 -2.92
N SER A 96 9.81 9.09 -3.20
CA SER A 96 9.18 7.94 -3.86
C SER A 96 8.07 7.32 -3.01
N TYR A 97 8.26 7.19 -1.69
CA TYR A 97 7.26 6.60 -0.80
C TYR A 97 6.12 7.56 -0.51
N ALA A 98 6.38 8.87 -0.38
CA ALA A 98 5.31 9.85 -0.21
C ALA A 98 4.36 9.81 -1.41
N VAL A 99 4.91 9.84 -2.63
CA VAL A 99 4.09 9.80 -3.84
C VAL A 99 3.49 8.43 -4.10
N GLY A 100 4.26 7.36 -3.91
CA GLY A 100 3.79 6.00 -4.17
C GLY A 100 2.66 5.55 -3.25
N ILE A 101 2.65 6.01 -2.00
CA ILE A 101 1.72 5.56 -0.96
C ILE A 101 0.64 6.60 -0.69
N LEU A 102 1.00 7.87 -0.46
CA LEU A 102 0.05 8.89 0.01
C LEU A 102 -0.70 9.58 -1.14
N CYS A 103 -0.06 9.77 -2.29
CA CYS A 103 -0.63 10.48 -3.44
C CYS A 103 -0.32 9.78 -4.78
N PRO A 104 -0.89 8.58 -5.00
CA PRO A 104 -0.57 7.76 -6.17
C PRO A 104 -1.08 8.35 -7.50
N ALA A 105 -2.02 9.31 -7.47
CA ALA A 105 -2.49 9.98 -8.69
C ALA A 105 -1.39 10.86 -9.32
N GLU A 106 -0.40 11.27 -8.52
CA GLU A 106 0.68 12.18 -8.86
C GLU A 106 1.93 11.44 -9.38
N ILE A 107 1.94 10.10 -9.39
CA ILE A 107 3.08 9.29 -9.84
C ILE A 107 3.55 9.69 -11.24
N TRP A 108 2.62 9.97 -12.16
CA TRP A 108 2.98 10.34 -13.53
C TRP A 108 3.68 11.71 -13.58
N GLN A 109 3.19 12.68 -12.80
CA GLN A 109 3.80 13.99 -12.68
C GLN A 109 5.22 13.90 -12.09
N LEU A 110 5.39 13.11 -11.02
CA LEU A 110 6.70 12.87 -10.42
C LEU A 110 7.68 12.28 -11.46
N ARG A 111 7.27 11.21 -12.15
CA ARG A 111 8.12 10.52 -13.14
C ARG A 111 8.56 11.43 -14.28
N ASN A 112 7.66 12.27 -14.77
CA ASN A 112 8.00 13.24 -15.81
C ASN A 112 8.97 14.30 -15.30
N SER A 113 8.75 14.82 -14.10
CA SER A 113 9.63 15.82 -13.49
C SER A 113 11.04 15.28 -13.18
N ALA A 114 11.16 13.96 -12.97
CA ALA A 114 12.42 13.26 -12.72
C ALA A 114 13.14 12.82 -14.01
N ALA A 115 12.53 13.03 -15.19
CA ALA A 115 13.10 12.57 -16.45
C ALA A 115 14.47 13.23 -16.70
N GLY A 116 15.51 12.40 -16.85
CA GLY A 116 16.88 12.86 -17.06
C GLY A 116 17.56 13.39 -15.80
N TYR A 117 16.95 13.28 -14.61
CA TYR A 117 17.61 13.63 -13.36
C TYR A 117 18.88 12.78 -13.17
N GLN A 118 19.99 13.46 -12.91
CA GLN A 118 21.23 12.85 -12.46
C GLN A 118 21.54 13.40 -11.07
N PRO A 119 21.67 12.53 -10.05
CA PRO A 119 22.05 12.98 -8.72
C PRO A 119 23.45 13.61 -8.78
N PRO A 120 23.71 14.67 -7.99
CA PRO A 120 25.03 15.24 -7.88
C PRO A 120 26.04 14.18 -7.38
N PRO A 121 27.33 14.31 -7.75
CA PRO A 121 28.37 13.46 -7.16
C PRO A 121 28.37 13.64 -5.64
N GLY A 122 28.33 12.51 -4.93
CA GLY A 122 28.27 12.44 -3.45
C GLY A 122 29.60 12.65 -2.77
#